data_AF-M6D434-F1
#
_entry.id   AF-M6D434-F1
#
_cell.length_a   1.000
_cell.length_b   1.000
_cell.length_c   1.000
_cell.angle_alpha   90.00
_cell.angle_beta   90.00
_cell.angle_gamma   90.00
#
_symmetry.space_group_name_H-M   'P 1'
#
loop_
_entity.id
_entity.type
_entity.pdbx_description
1 polymer ?
#
loop_
_entity_poly.entity_id
_entity_poly.type
_entity_poly.pdbx_seq_one_letter_code
_entity_poly.pdbx_strand_id
1 'polypeptide(L)'
;MKGVLYLCSLFLISCIGSAQRMQQTYINHPDINKACLRFLFPDKSVSSGNERIMLETLYKISEQNIREDYMTGQIVYVPEAGEGKHYHLNKDGNIEYYRIKYETLSAEEGTKFFCAERLRLDLEKKFQTTSAKLKVNPLDTKARLELESNLESFLKFSNALEGKSQIVRNFLFFTLGKYMKGDQGLPVSPCDFTQKIIKPITIATSDLTDTDSKLAWAANIQIFTAYELGFSMAGYCK
;
A
#
# COMPACT_ATOMS: atom_id res chain seq x y z
N MET A 1 -24.86 -37.77 3.49
CA MET A 1 -24.83 -36.49 2.76
C MET A 1 -23.59 -35.68 3.17
N LYS A 2 -22.45 -35.93 2.53
CA LYS A 2 -21.21 -35.16 2.66
C LYS A 2 -20.66 -35.02 1.24
N GLY A 3 -20.83 -33.86 0.60
CA GLY A 3 -20.41 -33.73 -0.79
C GLY A 3 -20.82 -32.45 -1.52
N VAL A 4 -20.86 -31.29 -0.85
CA VAL A 4 -21.20 -30.02 -1.55
C VAL A 4 -20.27 -28.85 -1.23
N LEU A 5 -19.33 -28.95 -0.28
CA LEU A 5 -18.51 -27.78 0.11
C LEU A 5 -17.18 -27.58 -0.63
N TYR A 6 -16.79 -28.44 -1.58
CA TYR A 6 -15.47 -28.34 -2.25
C TYR A 6 -15.49 -27.75 -3.68
N LEU A 7 -16.66 -27.40 -4.23
CA LEU A 7 -16.74 -26.87 -5.60
C LEU A 7 -16.69 -25.34 -5.71
N CYS A 8 -16.91 -24.57 -4.64
CA CYS A 8 -16.87 -23.11 -4.72
C CYS A 8 -15.44 -22.53 -4.81
N SER A 9 -14.42 -23.25 -4.34
CA SER A 9 -13.02 -22.80 -4.40
C SER A 9 -12.33 -23.12 -5.72
N LEU A 10 -12.88 -24.00 -6.56
CA LEU A 10 -12.33 -24.33 -7.88
C LEU A 10 -12.85 -23.41 -9.00
N PHE A 11 -14.03 -22.79 -8.83
CA PHE A 11 -14.60 -21.90 -9.84
C PHE A 11 -13.99 -20.49 -9.86
N LEU A 12 -13.28 -20.06 -8.82
CA LEU A 12 -12.58 -18.77 -8.79
C LEU A 12 -11.20 -18.81 -9.46
N ILE A 13 -10.61 -19.99 -9.66
CA ILE A 13 -9.26 -20.15 -10.23
C ILE A 13 -9.28 -20.10 -11.77
N SER A 14 -10.43 -20.40 -12.41
CA SER A 14 -10.53 -20.51 -13.87
C SER A 14 -10.50 -19.16 -14.61
N CYS A 15 -10.73 -18.03 -13.91
CA CYS A 15 -10.78 -16.69 -14.52
C CYS A 15 -9.51 -15.84 -14.27
N ILE A 16 -8.51 -16.36 -13.54
CA ILE A 16 -7.30 -15.62 -13.21
C ILE A 16 -6.26 -15.83 -14.31
N GLY A 17 -5.65 -14.76 -14.79
CA GLY A 17 -4.60 -14.79 -15.80
C GLY A 17 -3.38 -15.62 -15.35
N SER A 18 -2.59 -16.09 -16.31
CA SER A 18 -1.43 -16.94 -16.07
C SER A 18 -0.31 -16.22 -15.30
N ALA A 19 -0.10 -14.92 -15.56
CA ALA A 19 0.85 -14.13 -14.79
C ALA A 19 0.33 -13.89 -13.37
N GLN A 20 -0.96 -13.56 -13.23
CA GLN A 20 -1.59 -13.39 -11.93
C GLN A 20 -1.54 -14.66 -11.06
N ARG A 21 -1.73 -15.85 -11.63
CA ARG A 21 -1.61 -17.11 -10.89
C ARG A 21 -0.18 -17.35 -10.38
N MET A 22 0.82 -17.08 -11.21
CA MET A 22 2.22 -17.22 -10.79
C MET A 22 2.56 -16.26 -9.66
N GLN A 23 2.08 -15.01 -9.72
CA GLN A 23 2.26 -14.05 -8.64
C GLN A 23 1.58 -14.50 -7.34
N GLN A 24 0.35 -15.04 -7.41
CA GLN A 24 -0.37 -15.55 -6.24
C GLN A 24 0.34 -16.71 -5.55
N THR A 25 1.13 -17.50 -6.29
CA THR A 25 1.89 -18.64 -5.72
C THR A 25 2.91 -18.15 -4.68
N TYR A 26 3.46 -16.96 -4.85
CA TYR A 26 4.52 -16.41 -3.99
C TYR A 26 4.03 -15.40 -2.96
N ILE A 27 2.72 -15.11 -2.91
CA ILE A 27 2.17 -14.04 -2.07
C ILE A 27 2.50 -14.22 -0.58
N ASN A 28 2.63 -15.46 -0.12
CA ASN A 28 2.91 -15.83 1.25
C ASN A 28 4.40 -16.10 1.54
N HIS A 29 5.29 -15.99 0.54
CA HIS A 29 6.70 -16.27 0.78
C HIS A 29 7.38 -15.12 1.54
N PRO A 30 8.23 -15.39 2.56
CA PRO A 30 8.84 -14.34 3.38
C PRO A 30 9.71 -13.34 2.60
N ASP A 31 10.35 -13.78 1.51
CA ASP A 31 11.23 -12.93 0.71
C ASP A 31 10.52 -12.16 -0.42
N ILE A 32 9.21 -12.34 -0.63
CA ILE A 32 8.50 -11.68 -1.73
C ILE A 32 8.54 -10.16 -1.63
N ASN A 33 8.44 -9.60 -0.41
CA ASN A 33 8.50 -8.16 -0.20
C ASN A 33 9.87 -7.59 -0.61
N LYS A 34 10.96 -8.30 -0.31
CA LYS A 34 12.30 -7.86 -0.70
C LYS A 34 12.48 -7.91 -2.21
N ALA A 35 12.08 -9.03 -2.82
CA ALA A 35 12.10 -9.19 -4.28
C ALA A 35 11.26 -8.12 -4.98
N CYS A 36 10.06 -7.81 -4.47
CA CYS A 36 9.20 -6.76 -5.02
C CYS A 36 9.79 -5.36 -4.87
N LEU A 37 10.43 -5.05 -3.74
CA LEU A 37 11.09 -3.76 -3.58
C LEU A 37 12.23 -3.59 -4.58
N ARG A 38 13.06 -4.62 -4.77
CA ARG A 38 14.13 -4.61 -5.79
C ARG A 38 13.61 -4.57 -7.22
N PHE A 39 12.49 -5.23 -7.49
CA PHE A 39 11.85 -5.17 -8.81
C PHE A 39 11.37 -3.74 -9.14
N LEU A 40 10.76 -3.04 -8.16
CA LEU A 40 10.28 -1.67 -8.34
C LEU A 40 11.42 -0.63 -8.36
N PHE A 41 12.47 -0.90 -7.61
CA PHE A 41 13.65 -0.06 -7.46
C PHE A 41 14.93 -0.90 -7.56
N PRO A 42 15.37 -1.21 -8.80
CA PRO A 42 16.57 -2.00 -9.02
C PRO A 42 17.80 -1.25 -8.49
N ASP A 43 18.45 -1.83 -7.48
CA ASP A 43 19.75 -1.39 -7.02
C ASP A 43 20.86 -2.34 -7.51
N LYS A 44 22.12 -1.95 -7.30
CA LYS A 44 23.28 -2.77 -7.69
C LYS A 44 23.60 -3.89 -6.68
N SER A 45 22.79 -4.08 -5.65
CA SER A 45 23.10 -5.04 -4.58
C SER A 45 22.83 -6.47 -5.05
N VAL A 46 23.69 -7.40 -4.64
CA VAL A 46 23.55 -8.81 -5.02
C VAL A 46 22.37 -9.42 -4.25
N SER A 47 21.39 -9.97 -4.96
CA SER A 47 20.32 -10.77 -4.35
C SER A 47 20.83 -12.19 -4.10
N SER A 48 20.53 -12.77 -2.95
CA SER A 48 20.98 -14.12 -2.60
C SER A 48 19.81 -15.05 -2.27
N GLY A 49 20.03 -16.37 -2.45
CA GLY A 49 19.05 -17.40 -2.09
C GLY A 49 17.68 -17.22 -2.77
N ASN A 50 16.61 -17.37 -1.99
CA ASN A 50 15.23 -17.35 -2.47
C ASN A 50 14.80 -15.98 -3.01
N GLU A 51 15.36 -14.88 -2.50
CA GLU A 51 15.10 -13.53 -3.00
C GLU A 51 15.46 -13.41 -4.49
N ARG A 52 16.61 -13.97 -4.88
CA ARG A 52 17.08 -13.96 -6.27
C ARG A 52 16.11 -14.71 -7.19
N ILE A 53 15.69 -15.91 -6.79
CA ILE A 53 14.78 -16.75 -7.58
C ILE A 53 13.44 -16.03 -7.80
N MET A 54 12.94 -15.36 -6.77
CA MET A 54 11.70 -14.58 -6.86
C MET A 54 11.85 -13.37 -7.76
N LEU A 55 12.95 -12.63 -7.60
CA LEU A 55 13.23 -11.49 -8.45
C LEU A 55 13.36 -11.90 -9.93
N GLU A 56 14.10 -12.97 -10.22
CA GLU A 56 14.19 -13.55 -11.57
C GLU A 56 12.82 -13.99 -12.10
N THR A 57 11.95 -14.54 -11.24
CA THR A 57 10.58 -14.90 -11.60
C THR A 57 9.74 -13.67 -11.93
N LEU A 58 9.81 -12.61 -11.13
CA LEU A 58 9.12 -11.34 -11.39
C LEU A 58 9.57 -10.74 -12.73
N TYR A 59 10.88 -10.74 -13.02
CA TYR A 59 11.40 -10.29 -14.32
C TYR A 59 10.87 -11.15 -15.47
N LYS A 60 10.95 -12.48 -15.34
CA LYS A 60 10.44 -13.41 -16.36
C LYS A 60 8.95 -13.23 -16.63
N ILE A 61 8.15 -12.90 -15.61
CA ILE A 61 6.73 -12.57 -15.80
C ILE A 61 6.61 -11.22 -16.52
N SER A 62 7.34 -10.20 -16.06
CA SER A 62 7.27 -8.83 -16.60
C SER A 62 7.62 -8.73 -18.10
N GLU A 63 8.49 -9.62 -18.58
CA GLU A 63 8.95 -9.67 -19.97
C GLU A 63 7.97 -10.40 -20.91
N GLN A 64 6.89 -10.99 -20.38
CA GLN A 64 5.90 -11.67 -21.20
C GLN A 64 5.09 -10.65 -22.00
N ASN A 65 4.92 -10.92 -23.29
CA ASN A 65 4.07 -10.12 -24.16
C ASN A 65 2.59 -10.52 -24.02
N ILE A 66 2.05 -10.39 -22.81
CA ILE A 66 0.65 -10.65 -22.48
C ILE A 66 0.02 -9.41 -21.84
N ARG A 67 -1.30 -9.31 -21.99
CA ARG A 67 -2.13 -8.31 -21.33
C ARG A 67 -3.26 -9.03 -20.62
N GLU A 68 -3.46 -8.72 -19.35
CA GLU A 68 -4.45 -9.39 -18.51
C GLU A 68 -5.24 -8.33 -17.74
N ASP A 69 -6.49 -8.64 -17.38
CA ASP A 69 -7.33 -7.76 -16.59
C ASP A 69 -7.02 -7.90 -15.11
N TYR A 70 -6.65 -6.81 -14.47
CA TYR A 70 -6.38 -6.74 -13.04
C TYR A 70 -7.55 -6.10 -12.31
N MET A 71 -7.97 -6.73 -11.21
CA MET A 71 -8.87 -6.10 -10.25
C MET A 71 -8.08 -5.08 -9.45
N THR A 72 -8.37 -3.81 -9.69
CA THR A 72 -7.64 -2.66 -9.15
C THR A 72 -8.57 -1.78 -8.35
N GLY A 73 -8.01 -0.85 -7.58
CA GLY A 73 -8.75 0.12 -6.80
C GLY A 73 -8.75 1.50 -7.42
N GLN A 74 -9.86 2.22 -7.29
CA GLN A 74 -9.88 3.67 -7.45
C GLN A 74 -9.70 4.36 -6.11
N ILE A 75 -8.98 5.48 -6.13
CA ILE A 75 -9.03 6.45 -5.04
C ILE A 75 -10.34 7.24 -5.22
N VAL A 76 -11.13 7.32 -4.15
CA VAL A 76 -12.45 7.96 -4.16
C VAL A 76 -12.55 8.97 -3.04
N TYR A 77 -13.20 10.10 -3.31
CA TYR A 77 -13.60 11.03 -2.26
C TYR A 77 -14.93 10.58 -1.66
N VAL A 78 -15.05 10.59 -0.33
CA VAL A 78 -16.28 10.27 0.40
C VAL A 78 -16.79 11.55 1.05
N PRO A 79 -17.74 12.28 0.43
CA PRO A 79 -18.20 13.58 0.91
C PRO A 79 -18.73 13.56 2.34
N GLU A 80 -19.46 12.50 2.72
CA GLU A 80 -20.09 12.37 4.04
C GLU A 80 -19.06 12.25 5.15
N ALA A 81 -17.89 11.70 4.85
CA ALA A 81 -16.80 11.53 5.78
C ALA A 81 -15.75 12.66 5.69
N GLY A 82 -15.85 13.52 4.66
CA GLY A 82 -14.86 14.57 4.39
C GLY A 82 -13.45 14.02 4.13
N GLU A 83 -13.32 12.77 3.71
CA GLU A 83 -12.03 12.08 3.57
C GLU A 83 -11.96 11.31 2.25
N GLY A 84 -10.73 11.14 1.73
CA GLY A 84 -10.49 10.27 0.60
C GLY A 84 -10.17 8.83 1.04
N LYS A 85 -10.50 7.85 0.21
CA LYS A 85 -10.33 6.42 0.46
C LYS A 85 -9.77 5.70 -0.76
N HIS A 86 -9.02 4.62 -0.55
CA HIS A 86 -8.51 3.76 -1.63
C HIS A 86 -8.89 2.31 -1.35
N TYR A 87 -8.38 1.77 -0.24
CA TYR A 87 -8.69 0.43 0.22
C TYR A 87 -8.74 0.38 1.75
N HIS A 88 -9.26 -0.71 2.29
CA HIS A 88 -9.11 -1.09 3.70
C HIS A 88 -8.60 -2.53 3.82
N LEU A 89 -8.20 -2.94 5.02
CA LEU A 89 -7.95 -4.35 5.29
C LEU A 89 -9.25 -5.01 5.76
N ASN A 90 -9.57 -6.18 5.21
CA ASN A 90 -10.67 -7.00 5.67
C ASN A 90 -10.29 -7.79 6.94
N LYS A 91 -11.19 -8.64 7.44
CA LYS A 91 -10.97 -9.44 8.66
C LYS A 91 -9.79 -10.41 8.55
N ASP A 92 -9.47 -10.86 7.35
CA ASP A 92 -8.34 -11.75 7.07
C ASP A 92 -7.04 -10.95 6.84
N GLY A 93 -7.10 -9.63 6.92
CA GLY A 93 -5.98 -8.73 6.70
C GLY A 93 -5.57 -8.65 5.23
N ASN A 94 -6.51 -8.79 4.30
CA ASN A 94 -6.29 -8.59 2.86
C ASN A 94 -6.86 -7.25 2.40
N ILE A 95 -6.30 -6.69 1.32
CA ILE A 95 -6.80 -5.44 0.72
C ILE A 95 -8.19 -5.68 0.14
N GLU A 96 -9.10 -4.78 0.49
CA GLU A 96 -10.43 -4.66 -0.11
C GLU A 96 -10.61 -3.20 -0.56
N TYR A 97 -10.90 -3.03 -1.85
CA TYR A 97 -11.01 -1.72 -2.47
C TYR A 97 -12.38 -1.10 -2.20
N TYR A 98 -12.40 0.20 -1.88
CA TYR A 98 -13.67 0.92 -1.69
C TYR A 98 -14.47 1.03 -2.99
N ARG A 99 -13.77 1.15 -4.12
CA ARG A 99 -14.35 1.10 -5.46
C ARG A 99 -13.43 0.27 -6.35
N ILE A 100 -13.95 -0.86 -6.79
CA ILE A 100 -13.25 -1.77 -7.70
C ILE A 100 -13.30 -1.21 -9.12
N LYS A 101 -12.19 -1.33 -9.84
CA LYS A 101 -12.07 -1.07 -11.28
C LYS A 101 -11.24 -2.18 -11.91
N TYR A 102 -11.63 -2.65 -13.08
CA TYR A 102 -10.82 -3.58 -13.85
C TYR A 102 -9.98 -2.81 -14.87
N GLU A 103 -8.67 -3.04 -14.88
CA GLU A 103 -7.75 -2.44 -15.85
C GLU A 103 -6.93 -3.52 -16.57
N THR A 104 -6.85 -3.40 -17.89
CA THR A 104 -6.03 -4.29 -18.72
C THR A 104 -4.58 -3.82 -18.72
N LEU A 105 -3.73 -4.51 -17.96
CA LEU A 105 -2.32 -4.17 -17.78
C LEU A 105 -1.42 -5.07 -18.63
N SER A 106 -0.29 -4.55 -19.10
CA SER A 106 0.80 -5.40 -19.62
C SER A 106 1.38 -6.25 -18.50
N ALA A 107 2.10 -7.33 -18.83
CA ALA A 107 2.75 -8.15 -17.81
C ALA A 107 3.72 -7.35 -16.92
N GLU A 108 4.47 -6.41 -17.51
CA GLU A 108 5.35 -5.50 -16.79
C GLU A 108 4.57 -4.63 -15.80
N GLU A 109 3.50 -3.97 -16.27
CA GLU A 109 2.71 -3.06 -15.44
C GLU A 109 1.92 -3.81 -14.36
N GLY A 110 1.39 -4.98 -14.69
CA GLY A 110 0.74 -5.89 -13.75
C GLY A 110 1.69 -6.40 -12.67
N THR A 111 2.96 -6.65 -13.00
CA THR A 111 3.97 -7.04 -12.01
C THR A 111 4.35 -5.87 -11.10
N LYS A 112 4.45 -4.65 -11.63
CA LYS A 112 4.65 -3.44 -10.80
C LYS A 112 3.47 -3.22 -9.86
N PHE A 113 2.24 -3.36 -10.38
CA PHE A 113 1.01 -3.26 -9.60
C PHE A 113 0.98 -4.28 -8.45
N PHE A 114 1.21 -5.56 -8.76
CA PHE A 114 1.27 -6.64 -7.77
C PHE A 114 2.29 -6.33 -6.66
N CYS A 115 3.50 -5.89 -7.04
CA CYS A 115 4.53 -5.58 -6.07
C CYS A 115 4.21 -4.36 -5.21
N ALA A 116 3.59 -3.32 -5.79
CA ALA A 116 3.16 -2.16 -5.03
C ALA A 116 2.03 -2.50 -4.05
N GLU A 117 1.04 -3.28 -4.48
CA GLU A 117 -0.04 -3.79 -3.64
C GLU A 117 0.52 -4.60 -2.46
N ARG A 118 1.44 -5.52 -2.75
CA ARG A 118 2.02 -6.42 -1.75
C ARG A 118 2.83 -5.69 -0.68
N LEU A 119 3.68 -4.74 -1.11
CA LEU A 119 4.47 -3.90 -0.21
C LEU A 119 3.58 -2.98 0.61
N ARG A 120 2.56 -2.39 -0.02
CA ARG A 120 1.63 -1.50 0.68
C ARG A 120 0.79 -2.23 1.72
N LEU A 121 0.39 -3.47 1.44
CA LEU A 121 -0.28 -4.37 2.39
C LEU A 121 0.62 -4.66 3.61
N ASP A 122 1.89 -5.01 3.38
CA ASP A 122 2.85 -5.25 4.45
C ASP A 122 3.03 -4.03 5.35
N LEU A 123 3.20 -2.84 4.75
CA LEU A 123 3.29 -1.57 5.46
C LEU A 123 2.02 -1.26 6.26
N GLU A 124 0.83 -1.47 5.68
CA GLU A 124 -0.44 -1.23 6.38
C GLU A 124 -0.58 -2.11 7.62
N LYS A 125 -0.20 -3.40 7.53
CA LYS A 125 -0.21 -4.32 8.67
C LYS A 125 0.75 -3.86 9.76
N LYS A 126 1.95 -3.42 9.39
CA LYS A 126 2.94 -2.88 10.33
C LYS A 126 2.44 -1.63 11.02
N PHE A 127 1.90 -0.67 10.27
CA PHE A 127 1.29 0.55 10.84
C PHE A 127 0.16 0.22 11.81
N GLN A 128 -0.80 -0.64 11.43
CA GLN A 128 -1.90 -1.03 12.30
C GLN A 128 -1.42 -1.74 13.57
N THR A 129 -0.45 -2.65 13.44
CA THR A 129 0.11 -3.39 14.58
C THR A 129 0.81 -2.45 15.57
N THR A 130 1.67 -1.56 15.08
CA THR A 130 2.38 -0.59 15.92
C THR A 130 1.40 0.43 16.52
N SER A 131 0.41 0.89 15.76
CA SER A 131 -0.66 1.77 16.26
C SER A 131 -1.45 1.14 17.40
N ALA A 132 -1.76 -0.17 17.30
CA ALA A 132 -2.47 -0.88 18.36
C ALA A 132 -1.66 -0.95 19.65
N LYS A 133 -0.33 -1.18 19.57
CA LYS A 133 0.57 -1.13 20.73
C LYS A 133 0.56 0.26 21.38
N LEU A 134 0.69 1.32 20.56
CA LEU A 134 0.69 2.71 21.03
C LEU A 134 -0.68 3.16 21.58
N LYS A 135 -1.78 2.55 21.14
CA LYS A 135 -3.10 2.77 21.75
C LYS A 135 -3.13 2.32 23.20
N VAL A 136 -2.53 1.16 23.47
CA VAL A 136 -2.47 0.57 24.82
C VAL A 136 -1.46 1.31 25.68
N ASN A 137 -0.27 1.59 25.14
CA ASN A 137 0.78 2.33 25.83
C ASN A 137 1.41 3.39 24.90
N PRO A 138 0.94 4.65 24.97
CA PRO A 138 1.48 5.73 24.14
C PRO A 138 2.96 6.05 24.38
N LEU A 139 3.52 5.62 25.51
CA LEU A 139 4.92 5.86 25.92
C LEU A 139 5.84 4.68 25.63
N ASP A 140 5.36 3.61 24.98
CA ASP A 140 6.19 2.46 24.61
C ASP A 140 7.30 2.90 23.63
N THR A 141 8.54 2.93 24.14
CA THR A 141 9.72 3.36 23.38
C THR A 141 10.04 2.41 22.22
N LYS A 142 9.80 1.11 22.38
CA LYS A 142 10.03 0.12 21.33
C LYS A 142 9.00 0.31 20.21
N ALA A 143 7.72 0.47 20.55
CA ALA A 143 6.68 0.73 19.56
C ALA A 143 6.90 2.07 18.84
N ARG A 144 7.43 3.09 19.51
CA ARG A 144 7.82 4.36 18.87
C ARG A 144 8.98 4.19 17.88
N LEU A 145 9.98 3.37 18.20
CA LEU A 145 11.07 3.06 17.25
C LEU A 145 10.56 2.26 16.03
N GLU A 146 9.66 1.29 16.26
CA GLU A 146 8.97 0.57 15.18
C GLU A 146 8.17 1.55 14.29
N LEU A 147 7.53 2.55 14.88
CA LEU A 147 6.77 3.58 14.17
C LEU A 147 7.63 4.36 13.16
N GLU A 148 8.79 4.86 13.60
CA GLU A 148 9.73 5.59 12.74
C GLU A 148 10.30 4.66 11.66
N SER A 149 10.59 3.40 11.98
CA SER A 149 11.06 2.42 10.99
C SER A 149 10.01 2.10 9.92
N ASN A 150 8.73 2.03 10.32
CA ASN A 150 7.62 1.85 9.38
C ASN A 150 7.49 3.05 8.44
N LEU A 151 7.61 4.27 8.96
CA LEU A 151 7.61 5.49 8.14
C LEU A 151 8.80 5.51 7.18
N GLU A 152 10.01 5.20 7.65
CA GLU A 152 11.20 5.10 6.78
C GLU A 152 10.99 4.07 5.65
N SER A 153 10.39 2.93 5.96
CA SER A 153 10.05 1.90 4.98
C SER A 153 9.01 2.40 3.96
N PHE A 154 8.01 3.18 4.40
CA PHE A 154 7.06 3.84 3.50
C PHE A 154 7.73 4.88 2.59
N LEU A 155 8.69 5.66 3.10
CA LEU A 155 9.43 6.63 2.29
C LEU A 155 10.34 5.96 1.25
N LYS A 156 10.97 4.83 1.60
CA LYS A 156 11.70 4.01 0.62
C LYS A 156 10.78 3.47 -0.46
N PHE A 157 9.61 2.96 -0.05
CA PHE A 157 8.56 2.52 -0.98
C PHE A 157 8.09 3.66 -1.89
N SER A 158 7.88 4.87 -1.38
CA SER A 158 7.44 6.00 -2.22
C SER A 158 8.45 6.35 -3.29
N ASN A 159 9.74 6.34 -2.96
CA ASN A 159 10.80 6.59 -3.95
C ASN A 159 10.82 5.50 -5.04
N ALA A 160 10.54 4.24 -4.70
CA ALA A 160 10.46 3.16 -5.68
C ALA A 160 9.32 3.36 -6.71
N LEU A 161 8.28 4.10 -6.33
CA LEU A 161 7.13 4.38 -7.19
C LEU A 161 7.29 5.66 -8.03
N GLU A 162 8.39 6.39 -7.90
CA GLU A 162 8.70 7.55 -8.73
C GLU A 162 8.78 7.15 -10.21
N GLY A 163 8.12 7.93 -11.07
CA GLY A 163 8.04 7.68 -12.52
C GLY A 163 7.21 6.44 -12.94
N LYS A 164 6.52 5.77 -12.00
CA LYS A 164 5.60 4.65 -12.32
C LYS A 164 4.23 5.18 -12.73
N SER A 165 3.39 4.32 -13.30
CA SER A 165 2.03 4.69 -13.71
C SER A 165 1.18 5.18 -12.54
N GLN A 166 0.08 5.87 -12.84
CA GLN A 166 -0.85 6.32 -11.81
C GLN A 166 -1.42 5.15 -10.99
N ILE A 167 -1.75 4.02 -11.62
CA ILE A 167 -2.35 2.87 -10.92
C ILE A 167 -1.41 2.28 -9.88
N VAL A 168 -0.10 2.27 -10.16
CA VAL A 168 0.92 1.84 -9.21
C VAL A 168 1.12 2.89 -8.12
N ARG A 169 1.21 4.17 -8.49
CA ARG A 169 1.40 5.29 -7.54
C ARG A 169 0.21 5.49 -6.60
N ASN A 170 -0.99 5.01 -6.95
CA ASN A 170 -2.17 5.07 -6.07
C ASN A 170 -1.95 4.33 -4.74
N PHE A 171 -1.01 3.39 -4.65
CA PHE A 171 -0.64 2.75 -3.37
C PHE A 171 0.08 3.68 -2.39
N LEU A 172 0.51 4.87 -2.82
CA LEU A 172 0.99 5.92 -1.91
C LEU A 172 -0.13 6.62 -1.14
N PHE A 173 -1.38 6.39 -1.52
CA PHE A 173 -2.52 6.92 -0.80
C PHE A 173 -2.51 6.42 0.66
N PHE A 174 -2.32 7.36 1.57
CA PHE A 174 -2.19 7.13 3.00
C PHE A 174 -3.34 7.84 3.71
N THR A 175 -4.06 7.13 4.58
CA THR A 175 -5.25 7.69 5.24
C THR A 175 -5.02 7.80 6.74
N LEU A 176 -5.11 9.01 7.29
CA LEU A 176 -5.04 9.25 8.73
C LEU A 176 -6.42 9.32 9.42
N GLY A 177 -7.52 9.45 8.66
CA GLY A 177 -8.85 9.72 9.20
C GLY A 177 -9.31 8.75 10.31
N LYS A 178 -9.09 7.44 10.14
CA LYS A 178 -9.42 6.42 11.16
C LYS A 178 -8.60 6.53 12.45
N TYR A 179 -7.40 7.12 12.38
CA TYR A 179 -6.52 7.28 13.53
C TYR A 179 -6.83 8.57 14.30
N MET A 180 -7.22 9.63 13.59
CA MET A 180 -7.61 10.89 14.23
C MET A 180 -8.92 10.81 15.01
N LYS A 181 -9.81 9.86 14.65
CA LYS A 181 -11.06 9.61 15.39
C LYS A 181 -10.84 8.96 16.77
N GLY A 182 -9.61 8.59 17.12
CA GLY A 182 -9.26 7.97 18.40
C GLY A 182 -9.54 6.47 18.49
N ASP A 183 -10.06 5.87 17.41
CA ASP A 183 -10.33 4.44 17.32
C ASP A 183 -9.05 3.60 17.36
N GLN A 184 -7.91 4.20 17.03
CA GLN A 184 -6.59 3.55 16.97
C GLN A 184 -5.52 4.48 17.56
N GLY A 185 -4.39 3.91 17.98
CA GLY A 185 -3.20 4.70 18.33
C GLY A 185 -2.59 5.33 17.09
N LEU A 186 -1.66 6.27 17.27
CA LEU A 186 -1.09 7.02 16.15
C LEU A 186 -0.21 6.11 15.26
N PRO A 187 -0.40 6.12 13.93
CA PRO A 187 0.35 5.26 13.00
C PRO A 187 1.67 5.87 12.56
N VAL A 188 1.86 7.16 12.80
CA VAL A 188 3.05 7.92 12.45
C VAL A 188 3.21 9.04 13.46
N SER A 189 4.45 9.42 13.74
CA SER A 189 4.69 10.62 14.55
C SER A 189 4.06 11.84 13.87
N PRO A 190 3.33 12.70 14.60
CA PRO A 190 2.77 13.92 14.05
C PRO A 190 3.84 15.00 13.76
N CYS A 191 4.98 14.93 14.41
CA CYS A 191 6.00 15.97 14.32
C CYS A 191 6.81 15.85 13.03
N ASP A 192 6.94 16.98 12.32
CA ASP A 192 7.52 17.09 10.98
C ASP A 192 6.82 16.18 9.95
N PHE A 193 5.59 15.73 10.23
CA PHE A 193 4.93 14.75 9.40
C PHE A 193 4.73 15.28 7.99
N THR A 194 4.18 16.48 7.83
CA THR A 194 3.95 17.12 6.53
C THR A 194 5.24 17.26 5.73
N GLN A 195 6.37 17.59 6.37
CA GLN A 195 7.68 17.66 5.72
C GLN A 195 8.15 16.28 5.25
N LYS A 196 7.96 15.24 6.06
CA LYS A 196 8.33 13.86 5.70
C LYS A 196 7.50 13.32 4.54
N ILE A 197 6.22 13.69 4.43
CA ILE A 197 5.31 13.14 3.41
C ILE A 197 5.14 13.98 2.14
N ILE A 198 5.72 15.19 2.07
CA ILE A 198 5.58 16.06 0.90
C ILE A 198 6.07 15.39 -0.39
N LYS A 199 7.20 14.67 -0.33
CA LYS A 199 7.74 13.95 -1.49
C LYS A 199 6.81 12.80 -1.92
N PRO A 200 6.37 11.89 -1.02
CA PRO A 200 5.35 10.89 -1.36
C PRO A 200 4.09 11.48 -2.00
N ILE A 201 3.56 12.60 -1.49
CA ILE A 201 2.40 13.28 -2.08
C ILE A 201 2.72 13.72 -3.51
N THR A 202 3.82 14.44 -3.71
CA THR A 202 4.23 14.93 -5.04
C THR A 202 4.37 13.79 -6.04
N ILE A 203 4.96 12.67 -5.65
CA ILE A 203 5.04 11.47 -6.50
C ILE A 203 3.64 10.99 -6.86
N ALA A 204 2.76 10.84 -5.86
CA ALA A 204 1.42 10.30 -6.06
C ALA A 204 0.48 11.17 -6.89
N THR A 205 0.65 12.50 -6.80
CA THR A 205 -0.23 13.48 -7.44
C THR A 205 0.33 14.06 -8.74
N SER A 206 1.59 13.78 -9.08
CA SER A 206 2.17 14.22 -10.36
C SER A 206 1.38 13.62 -11.52
N ASP A 207 0.89 14.49 -12.41
CA ASP A 207 0.05 14.12 -13.57
C ASP A 207 -1.30 13.46 -13.21
N LEU A 208 -1.79 13.63 -11.97
CA LEU A 208 -3.10 13.14 -11.57
C LEU A 208 -4.20 13.90 -12.32
N THR A 209 -5.01 13.19 -13.10
CA THR A 209 -6.09 13.77 -13.92
C THR A 209 -7.48 13.52 -13.34
N ASP A 210 -7.69 12.37 -12.71
CA ASP A 210 -8.97 11.93 -12.16
C ASP A 210 -9.51 12.87 -11.07
N THR A 211 -10.76 13.31 -11.23
CA THR A 211 -11.36 14.34 -10.37
C THR A 211 -11.62 13.82 -8.95
N ASP A 212 -12.14 12.60 -8.82
CA ASP A 212 -12.38 11.98 -7.52
C ASP A 212 -11.06 11.82 -6.75
N SER A 213 -10.01 11.35 -7.43
CA SER A 213 -8.68 11.21 -6.85
C SER A 213 -8.09 12.55 -6.43
N LYS A 214 -8.26 13.63 -7.22
CA LYS A 214 -7.82 14.99 -6.85
C LYS A 214 -8.50 15.47 -5.58
N LEU A 215 -9.82 15.31 -5.49
CA LEU A 215 -10.59 15.69 -4.30
C LEU A 215 -10.18 14.86 -3.08
N ALA A 216 -9.98 13.55 -3.27
CA ALA A 216 -9.54 12.65 -2.22
C ALA A 216 -8.15 13.01 -1.67
N TRP A 217 -7.19 13.35 -2.54
CA TRP A 217 -5.87 13.83 -2.13
C TRP A 217 -5.95 15.19 -1.45
N ALA A 218 -6.73 16.13 -1.97
CA ALA A 218 -6.91 17.44 -1.34
C ALA A 218 -7.47 17.31 0.09
N ALA A 219 -8.48 16.46 0.29
CA ALA A 219 -9.05 16.16 1.60
C ALA A 219 -8.01 15.51 2.54
N ASN A 220 -7.22 14.55 2.06
CA ASN A 220 -6.19 13.92 2.89
C ASN A 220 -5.05 14.88 3.25
N ILE A 221 -4.64 15.77 2.35
CA ILE A 221 -3.62 16.80 2.65
C ILE A 221 -4.10 17.70 3.79
N GLN A 222 -5.37 18.12 3.77
CA GLN A 222 -5.96 18.89 4.88
C GLN A 222 -5.92 18.11 6.20
N ILE A 223 -6.24 16.81 6.17
CA ILE A 223 -6.15 15.93 7.34
C ILE A 223 -4.71 15.86 7.86
N PHE A 224 -3.70 15.75 6.99
CA PHE A 224 -2.30 15.69 7.40
C PHE A 224 -1.83 16.99 8.07
N THR A 225 -2.22 18.14 7.51
CA THR A 225 -1.89 19.45 8.09
C THR A 225 -2.58 19.65 9.43
N ALA A 226 -3.87 19.29 9.53
CA ALA A 226 -4.61 19.37 10.79
C ALA A 226 -4.03 18.42 11.86
N TYR A 227 -3.61 17.23 11.44
CA TYR A 227 -2.95 16.25 12.29
C TYR A 227 -1.69 16.85 12.93
N GLU A 228 -0.74 17.33 12.14
CA GLU A 228 0.49 17.93 12.68
C GLU A 228 0.21 19.20 13.51
N LEU A 229 -0.61 20.13 12.98
CA LEU A 229 -0.92 21.39 13.66
C LEU A 229 -1.54 21.17 15.04
N GLY A 230 -2.47 20.22 15.17
CA GLY A 230 -3.12 19.91 16.44
C GLY A 230 -2.12 19.46 17.52
N PHE A 231 -1.17 18.61 17.16
CA PHE A 231 -0.14 18.15 18.09
C PHE A 231 0.91 19.23 18.40
N SER A 232 1.27 20.07 17.43
CA SER A 232 2.14 21.22 17.65
C SER A 232 1.50 22.24 18.60
N MET A 233 0.22 22.58 18.40
CA MET A 233 -0.51 23.51 19.30
C MET A 233 -0.66 22.96 20.72
N ALA A 234 -0.77 21.63 20.86
CA ALA A 234 -0.80 20.97 22.16
C ALA A 234 0.59 20.81 22.82
N GLY A 235 1.66 21.26 22.17
CA GLY A 235 3.03 21.21 22.69
C GLY A 235 3.70 19.84 22.62
N TYR A 236 3.16 18.90 21.82
CA TYR A 236 3.79 17.59 21.61
C TYR A 236 4.91 17.63 20.57
N CYS A 237 4.87 18.58 19.66
CA CYS A 237 5.94 18.86 18.70
C CYS A 237 6.66 20.14 19.12
N LYS A 238 8.00 20.10 19.10
CA LYS A 238 8.87 21.20 19.55
C LYS A 238 9.29 22.07 18.38
#